data_AF-A0A2E3MTR4-F1
#
_entry.id   AF-A0A2E3MTR4-F1
#
_cell.length_a   1.000
_cell.length_b   1.000
_cell.length_c   1.000
_cell.angle_alpha   90.00
_cell.angle_beta   90.00
_cell.angle_gamma   90.00
#
_symmetry.space_group_name_H-M   'P 1'
#
loop_
_entity.id
_entity.type
_entity.pdbx_description
1 polymer ?
#
loop_
_entity_poly.entity_id
_entity_poly.type
_entity_poly.pdbx_seq_one_letter_code
_entity_poly.pdbx_strand_id
1 'polypeptide(L)'
;MSIMQMVYQAGLNNGLSANQARAFTAEVGRENDYNPDYIFGEHRDSQRDNVGIISWNQGRRNNLYDFLKKKGVKVNGRQIERSQRALDAQMQFAIQEMKTNPSYKMTKKLFLDNPDVSYRTAEKVLGKNFIRWDYAGNSLGANVRKHHAKRDKYYAKLGGIAKNSKAQDDFEPQPLSDNWDDFKAQFEPQQPEPLSDNWANFKAQFEPQQPEPLSDDWDSFSSQFESAQPEPQGMQPLSDNWDNFKLSLTNSEPQAQAAPMQLNTLPTLPTLTIDEQRTING
;
A
#
# COMPACT_ATOMS: atom_id res chain seq x y z
N MET A 1 28.13 -5.50 0.53
CA MET A 1 26.73 -5.62 0.08
C MET A 1 26.69 -5.33 -1.41
N SER A 2 26.04 -6.16 -2.23
CA SER A 2 25.89 -5.88 -3.67
C SER A 2 24.90 -4.74 -3.91
N ILE A 3 24.95 -4.06 -5.05
CA ILE A 3 24.01 -2.96 -5.36
C ILE A 3 22.56 -3.45 -5.32
N MET A 4 22.29 -4.69 -5.77
CA MET A 4 20.98 -5.33 -5.65
C MET A 4 20.50 -5.40 -4.18
N GLN A 5 21.36 -5.85 -3.27
CA GLN A 5 21.04 -5.90 -1.84
C GLN A 5 20.85 -4.50 -1.26
N MET A 6 21.64 -3.52 -1.71
CA MET A 6 21.49 -2.12 -1.28
C MET A 6 20.17 -1.50 -1.75
N VAL A 7 19.71 -1.80 -2.96
CA VAL A 7 18.40 -1.37 -3.48
C VAL A 7 17.25 -2.03 -2.69
N TYR A 8 17.38 -3.33 -2.41
CA TYR A 8 16.44 -4.03 -1.54
C TYR A 8 16.38 -3.40 -0.15
N GLN A 9 17.53 -3.15 0.46
CA GLN A 9 17.65 -2.51 1.76
C GLN A 9 17.07 -1.08 1.73
N ALA A 10 17.26 -0.34 0.65
CA ALA A 10 16.67 0.99 0.48
C ALA A 10 15.14 0.94 0.49
N GLY A 11 14.54 -0.10 -0.08
CA GLY A 11 13.10 -0.36 0.02
C GLY A 11 12.65 -0.50 1.47
N LEU A 12 13.32 -1.39 2.22
CA LEU A 12 13.03 -1.63 3.63
C LEU A 12 13.22 -0.38 4.50
N ASN A 13 14.32 0.34 4.30
CA ASN A 13 14.64 1.58 5.01
C ASN A 13 13.57 2.67 4.80
N ASN A 14 12.85 2.61 3.68
CA ASN A 14 11.77 3.55 3.35
C ASN A 14 10.37 3.01 3.66
N GLY A 15 10.27 1.91 4.42
CA GLY A 15 9.01 1.37 4.92
C GLY A 15 8.25 0.49 3.93
N LEU A 16 8.90 0.02 2.85
CA LEU A 16 8.32 -1.06 2.05
C LEU A 16 8.40 -2.39 2.81
N SER A 17 7.37 -3.21 2.67
CA SER A 17 7.40 -4.60 3.11
C SER A 17 8.45 -5.40 2.34
N ALA A 18 8.80 -6.59 2.83
CA ALA A 18 9.71 -7.49 2.12
C ALA A 18 9.19 -7.85 0.71
N ASN A 19 7.88 -8.07 0.55
CA ASN A 19 7.27 -8.38 -0.75
C ASN A 19 7.36 -7.20 -1.72
N GLN A 20 7.02 -6.00 -1.25
CA GLN A 20 7.12 -4.76 -2.02
C GLN A 20 8.56 -4.48 -2.43
N ALA A 21 9.49 -4.49 -1.48
CA ALA A 21 10.91 -4.24 -1.72
C ALA A 21 11.50 -5.26 -2.70
N ARG A 22 11.15 -6.54 -2.57
CA ARG A 22 11.60 -7.60 -3.47
C ARG A 22 11.10 -7.39 -4.90
N ALA A 23 9.82 -7.09 -5.08
CA ALA A 23 9.24 -6.85 -6.40
C ALA A 23 9.81 -5.59 -7.07
N PHE A 24 9.97 -4.49 -6.32
CA PHE A 24 10.57 -3.26 -6.85
C PHE A 24 12.04 -3.47 -7.25
N THR A 25 12.81 -4.16 -6.40
CA THR A 25 14.21 -4.50 -6.68
C THR A 25 14.30 -5.32 -7.97
N ALA A 26 13.42 -6.30 -8.18
CA ALA A 26 13.38 -7.07 -9.42
C ALA A 26 13.18 -6.19 -10.69
N GLU A 27 12.36 -5.15 -10.62
CA GLU A 27 12.19 -4.17 -11.73
C GLU A 27 13.46 -3.34 -11.97
N VAL A 28 14.19 -2.95 -10.91
CA VAL A 28 15.49 -2.27 -11.05
C VAL A 28 16.50 -3.16 -11.77
N GLY A 29 16.55 -4.45 -11.40
CA GLY A 29 17.40 -5.43 -12.07
C GLY A 29 17.02 -5.63 -13.55
N ARG A 30 15.72 -5.67 -13.86
CA ARG A 30 15.23 -5.70 -15.25
C ARG A 30 15.76 -4.51 -16.05
N GLU A 31 15.76 -3.33 -15.44
CA GLU A 31 16.07 -2.06 -16.08
C GLU A 31 17.54 -1.92 -16.45
N ASN A 32 18.46 -2.25 -15.55
CA ASN A 32 19.88 -1.90 -15.73
C ASN A 32 20.90 -2.95 -15.27
N ASP A 33 20.45 -4.16 -14.88
CA ASP A 33 21.32 -5.22 -14.32
C ASP A 33 22.16 -4.79 -13.11
N TYR A 34 21.72 -3.75 -12.40
CA TYR A 34 22.48 -3.09 -11.35
C TYR A 34 23.83 -2.54 -11.79
N ASN A 35 23.96 -2.13 -13.05
CA ASN A 35 25.14 -1.44 -13.51
C ASN A 35 25.31 -0.12 -12.70
N PRO A 36 26.42 0.04 -11.94
CA PRO A 36 26.65 1.23 -11.14
C PRO A 36 26.68 2.52 -11.97
N ASP A 37 27.11 2.46 -13.22
CA ASP A 37 27.18 3.62 -14.10
C ASP A 37 25.79 4.12 -14.47
N TYR A 38 24.79 3.24 -14.50
CA TYR A 38 23.39 3.60 -14.79
C TYR A 38 22.60 3.94 -13.53
N ILE A 39 22.86 3.24 -12.42
CA ILE A 39 22.18 3.51 -11.14
C ILE A 39 22.62 4.82 -10.50
N PHE A 40 23.89 5.19 -10.68
CA PHE A 40 24.48 6.38 -10.08
C PHE A 40 24.91 7.43 -11.12
N GLY A 41 24.56 7.22 -12.39
CA GLY A 41 24.89 8.13 -13.47
C GLY A 41 23.79 8.21 -14.51
N GLU A 42 24.08 8.88 -15.62
CA GLU A 42 23.18 8.96 -16.76
C GLU A 42 23.57 7.99 -17.85
N HIS A 43 22.57 7.38 -18.50
CA HIS A 43 22.74 6.71 -19.79
C HIS A 43 22.02 7.49 -20.88
N ARG A 44 22.66 7.61 -22.05
CA ARG A 44 22.19 8.42 -23.17
C ARG A 44 21.80 7.52 -24.34
N ASP A 45 20.52 7.24 -24.46
CA ASP A 45 19.97 6.62 -25.66
C ASP A 45 19.47 7.71 -26.59
N SER A 46 20.31 8.02 -27.58
CA SER A 46 20.08 8.77 -28.82
C SER A 46 19.48 10.19 -28.76
N GLN A 47 18.93 10.66 -27.64
CA GLN A 47 18.46 12.03 -27.35
C GLN A 47 17.86 12.21 -25.94
N ARG A 48 17.71 11.14 -25.15
CA ARG A 48 17.14 11.20 -23.79
C ARG A 48 18.17 10.77 -22.76
N ASP A 49 18.34 11.60 -21.75
CA ASP A 49 19.16 11.30 -20.59
C ASP A 49 18.27 10.60 -19.54
N ASN A 50 18.61 9.36 -19.22
CA ASN A 50 17.95 8.58 -18.18
C ASN A 50 18.88 8.48 -16.96
N VAL A 51 18.34 8.57 -15.74
CA VAL A 51 19.13 8.50 -14.50
C VAL A 51 18.52 7.53 -13.49
N GLY A 52 19.35 6.93 -12.65
CA GLY A 52 18.92 6.33 -11.40
C GLY A 52 18.31 4.93 -11.53
N ILE A 53 17.84 4.39 -10.40
CA ILE A 53 17.45 2.98 -10.25
C ILE A 53 16.36 2.51 -11.23
N ILE A 54 15.49 3.40 -11.72
CA ILE A 54 14.43 3.05 -12.70
C ILE A 54 14.52 3.85 -14.01
N SER A 55 15.68 4.42 -14.32
CA SER A 55 15.89 5.22 -15.54
C SER A 55 14.90 6.39 -15.67
N TRP A 56 14.78 7.22 -14.62
CA TRP A 56 13.99 8.43 -14.69
C TRP A 56 14.45 9.32 -15.83
N ASN A 57 13.49 9.86 -16.59
CA ASN A 57 13.74 10.70 -17.74
C ASN A 57 12.90 11.98 -17.70
N GLN A 58 13.17 12.88 -18.66
CA GLN A 58 12.42 14.13 -18.85
C GLN A 58 12.30 14.93 -17.53
N GLY A 59 11.12 15.45 -17.20
CA GLY A 59 10.88 16.22 -15.97
C GLY A 59 11.13 15.43 -14.68
N ARG A 60 10.91 14.10 -14.69
CA ARG A 60 11.12 13.26 -13.49
C ARG A 60 12.60 13.19 -13.10
N ARG A 61 13.51 13.22 -14.07
CA ARG A 61 14.95 13.29 -13.83
C ARG A 61 15.32 14.55 -13.05
N ASN A 62 14.84 15.72 -13.49
CA ASN A 62 15.16 16.99 -12.83
C ASN A 62 14.62 17.01 -11.40
N ASN A 63 13.39 16.52 -11.22
CA ASN A 63 12.77 16.38 -9.90
C ASN A 63 13.57 15.45 -8.98
N LEU A 64 14.12 14.35 -9.51
CA LEU A 64 15.01 13.47 -8.75
C LEU A 64 16.26 14.23 -8.30
N TYR A 65 16.97 14.91 -9.19
CA TYR A 65 18.18 15.63 -8.80
C TYR A 65 17.90 16.71 -7.74
N ASP A 66 16.81 17.45 -7.87
CA ASP A 66 16.40 18.43 -6.87
C ASP A 66 16.09 17.78 -5.53
N PHE A 67 15.42 16.63 -5.55
CA PHE A 67 15.15 15.85 -4.35
C PHE A 67 16.44 15.36 -3.68
N LEU A 68 17.37 14.79 -4.45
CA LEU A 68 18.65 14.29 -3.95
C LEU A 68 19.49 15.41 -3.33
N LYS A 69 19.59 16.57 -4.00
CA LYS A 69 20.31 17.75 -3.47
C LYS A 69 19.70 18.23 -2.16
N LYS A 70 18.37 18.30 -2.06
CA LYS A 70 17.65 18.66 -0.81
C LYS A 70 17.91 17.66 0.32
N LYS A 71 18.19 16.39 0.00
CA LYS A 71 18.58 15.35 0.97
C LYS A 71 20.07 15.36 1.30
N GLY A 72 20.84 16.31 0.75
CA GLY A 72 22.29 16.41 0.96
C GLY A 72 23.08 15.30 0.25
N VAL A 73 22.45 14.54 -0.65
CA VAL A 73 23.14 13.57 -1.50
C VAL A 73 24.01 14.35 -2.49
N LYS A 74 25.29 13.97 -2.58
CA LYS A 74 26.21 14.66 -3.48
C LYS A 74 25.87 14.28 -4.93
N VAL A 75 25.65 15.31 -5.75
CA VAL A 75 25.44 15.19 -7.19
C VAL A 75 26.49 16.07 -7.87
N ASN A 76 27.46 15.44 -8.56
CA ASN A 76 28.49 16.15 -9.32
C ASN A 76 28.17 16.06 -10.81
N GLY A 77 27.67 17.16 -11.37
CA GLY A 77 27.13 17.18 -12.73
C GLY A 77 25.99 16.16 -12.86
N ARG A 78 26.24 15.08 -13.62
CA ARG A 78 25.30 14.01 -13.93
C ARG A 78 25.57 12.71 -13.16
N GLN A 79 26.45 12.75 -12.15
CA GLN A 79 26.74 11.61 -11.28
C GLN A 79 26.20 11.83 -9.88
N ILE A 80 25.45 10.84 -9.41
CA ILE A 80 25.02 10.69 -8.02
C ILE A 80 26.14 9.94 -7.29
N GLU A 81 26.45 10.30 -6.06
CA GLU A 81 27.42 9.53 -5.28
C GLU A 81 27.02 8.06 -5.12
N ARG A 82 28.00 7.16 -5.12
CA ARG A 82 27.79 5.70 -5.00
C ARG A 82 27.69 5.29 -3.54
N SER A 83 26.50 5.36 -2.95
CA SER A 83 26.29 5.07 -1.53
C SER A 83 24.90 4.53 -1.21
N GLN A 84 24.74 3.91 -0.03
CA GLN A 84 23.43 3.48 0.47
C GLN A 84 22.49 4.68 0.64
N ARG A 85 22.95 5.80 1.20
CA ARG A 85 22.11 6.99 1.38
C ARG A 85 21.57 7.54 0.06
N ALA A 86 22.35 7.44 -1.02
CA ALA A 86 21.89 7.82 -2.35
C ALA A 86 20.78 6.90 -2.85
N LEU A 87 20.89 5.59 -2.64
CA LEU A 87 19.85 4.63 -2.99
C LEU A 87 18.60 4.78 -2.11
N ASP A 88 18.78 5.01 -0.81
CA ASP A 88 17.69 5.32 0.12
C ASP A 88 16.91 6.55 -0.34
N ALA A 89 17.61 7.62 -0.77
CA ALA A 89 16.99 8.82 -1.28
C ALA A 89 16.30 8.62 -2.65
N GLN A 90 16.91 7.85 -3.57
CA GLN A 90 16.26 7.48 -4.84
C GLN A 90 14.98 6.65 -4.60
N MET A 91 15.01 5.70 -3.66
CA MET A 91 13.83 4.93 -3.27
C MET A 91 12.77 5.81 -2.62
N GLN A 92 13.17 6.72 -1.73
CA GLN A 92 12.25 7.68 -1.11
C GLN A 92 11.54 8.53 -2.16
N PHE A 93 12.27 8.99 -3.18
CA PHE A 93 11.70 9.73 -4.30
C PHE A 93 10.69 8.89 -5.08
N ALA A 94 11.00 7.63 -5.41
CA ALA A 94 10.07 6.72 -6.09
C ALA A 94 8.75 6.55 -5.30
N ILE A 95 8.86 6.32 -3.99
CA ILE A 95 7.71 6.17 -3.09
C ILE A 95 6.93 7.48 -3.00
N GLN A 96 7.59 8.63 -2.92
CA GLN A 96 6.92 9.92 -2.91
C GLN A 96 6.14 10.15 -4.21
N GLU A 97 6.74 9.86 -5.37
CA GLU A 97 6.04 9.97 -6.65
C GLU A 97 4.77 9.12 -6.67
N MET A 98 4.89 7.83 -6.32
CA MET A 98 3.73 6.92 -6.24
C MET A 98 2.65 7.42 -5.28
N LYS A 99 3.03 8.02 -4.15
CA LYS A 99 2.10 8.52 -3.13
C LYS A 99 1.36 9.79 -3.55
N THR A 100 2.02 10.70 -4.26
CA THR A 100 1.53 12.07 -4.46
C THR A 100 1.07 12.37 -5.87
N ASN A 101 1.57 11.68 -6.89
CA ASN A 101 1.17 11.90 -8.27
C ASN A 101 -0.14 11.14 -8.57
N PRO A 102 -1.24 11.83 -8.92
CA PRO A 102 -2.53 11.17 -9.19
C PRO A 102 -2.49 10.13 -10.31
N SER A 103 -1.56 10.25 -11.25
CA SER A 103 -1.40 9.27 -12.35
C SER A 103 -0.88 7.90 -11.87
N TYR A 104 -0.40 7.81 -10.63
CA TYR A 104 0.05 6.59 -9.96
C TYR A 104 -0.94 6.10 -8.88
N LYS A 105 -2.20 6.57 -8.90
CA LYS A 105 -3.24 6.14 -7.94
C LYS A 105 -3.35 4.62 -7.82
N MET A 106 -3.16 3.90 -8.94
CA MET A 106 -3.28 2.45 -8.96
C MET A 106 -2.04 1.78 -8.34
N THR A 107 -0.83 2.26 -8.64
CA THR A 107 0.37 1.83 -7.93
C THR A 107 0.27 2.11 -6.44
N LYS A 108 -0.23 3.28 -6.03
CA LYS A 108 -0.45 3.57 -4.61
C LYS A 108 -1.36 2.52 -3.97
N LYS A 109 -2.56 2.32 -4.52
CA LYS A 109 -3.57 1.39 -3.99
C LYS A 109 -3.09 -0.06 -3.95
N LEU A 110 -2.58 -0.57 -5.06
CA LEU A 110 -2.30 -2.01 -5.21
C LEU A 110 -0.91 -2.42 -4.76
N PHE A 111 0.06 -1.50 -4.79
CA PHE A 111 1.43 -1.77 -4.40
C PHE A 111 1.75 -1.15 -3.05
N LEU A 112 1.66 0.17 -2.87
CA LEU A 112 2.13 0.83 -1.64
C LEU A 112 1.24 0.55 -0.42
N ASP A 113 -0.08 0.64 -0.59
CA ASP A 113 -1.04 0.47 0.49
C ASP A 113 -1.30 -1.02 0.81
N ASN A 114 -0.67 -1.94 0.06
CA ASN A 114 -0.77 -3.39 0.23
C ASN A 114 0.60 -4.02 0.58
N PRO A 115 0.93 -4.20 1.87
CA PRO A 115 2.20 -4.81 2.28
C PRO A 115 2.34 -6.26 1.83
N ASP A 116 1.23 -6.97 1.60
CA ASP A 116 1.21 -8.38 1.19
C ASP A 116 1.00 -8.56 -0.32
N VAL A 117 1.27 -7.52 -1.11
CA VAL A 117 1.09 -7.53 -2.57
C VAL A 117 1.73 -8.76 -3.22
N SER A 118 0.94 -9.48 -4.03
CA SER A 118 1.44 -10.63 -4.80
C SER A 118 2.47 -10.17 -5.82
N TYR A 119 3.42 -11.03 -6.17
CA TYR A 119 4.41 -10.70 -7.20
C TYR A 119 3.74 -10.33 -8.54
N ARG A 120 2.65 -11.03 -8.90
CA ARG A 120 1.90 -10.81 -10.15
C ARG A 120 1.19 -9.47 -10.17
N THR A 121 0.65 -9.05 -9.02
CA THR A 121 0.06 -7.72 -8.87
C THR A 121 1.14 -6.64 -8.96
N ALA A 122 2.24 -6.81 -8.20
CA ALA A 122 3.33 -5.85 -8.13
C ALA A 122 3.99 -5.64 -9.50
N GLU A 123 4.34 -6.72 -10.22
CA GLU A 123 4.98 -6.62 -11.53
C GLU A 123 4.11 -5.86 -12.55
N LYS A 124 2.80 -6.10 -12.53
CA LYS A 124 1.86 -5.49 -13.47
C LYS A 124 1.72 -4.01 -13.17
N VAL A 125 1.48 -3.66 -11.90
CA VAL A 125 1.22 -2.26 -11.52
C VAL A 125 2.49 -1.40 -11.54
N LEU A 126 3.66 -1.95 -11.15
CA LEU A 126 4.93 -1.25 -11.27
C LEU A 126 5.31 -1.07 -12.74
N GLY A 127 5.22 -2.14 -13.54
CA GLY A 127 5.60 -2.12 -14.95
C GLY A 127 4.69 -1.23 -15.80
N LYS A 128 3.36 -1.37 -15.70
CA LYS A 128 2.39 -0.67 -16.54
C LYS A 128 2.00 0.72 -16.04
N ASN A 129 1.95 0.96 -14.73
CA ASN A 129 1.46 2.25 -14.19
C ASN A 129 2.58 3.18 -13.72
N PHE A 130 3.62 2.68 -13.05
CA PHE A 130 4.68 3.52 -12.48
C PHE A 130 5.88 3.71 -13.40
N ILE A 131 6.58 2.62 -13.74
CA ILE A 131 7.78 2.63 -14.59
C ILE A 131 7.41 2.86 -16.05
N ARG A 132 6.27 2.31 -16.50
CA ARG A 132 5.71 2.47 -17.85
C ARG A 132 6.68 2.06 -18.95
N TRP A 133 7.40 0.96 -18.75
CA TRP A 133 8.14 0.32 -19.83
C TRP A 133 7.17 -0.41 -20.77
N ASP A 134 7.64 -0.88 -21.92
CA ASP A 134 6.83 -1.59 -22.90
C ASP A 134 6.46 -3.02 -22.44
N TYR A 135 5.66 -3.10 -21.39
CA TYR A 135 5.27 -4.33 -20.69
C TYR A 135 4.49 -5.28 -21.59
N ALA A 136 3.68 -4.74 -22.51
CA ALA A 136 2.90 -5.54 -23.46
C ALA A 136 3.74 -5.97 -24.68
N GLY A 137 4.92 -5.40 -24.89
CA GLY A 137 5.76 -5.70 -26.05
C GLY A 137 5.26 -5.06 -27.34
N ASN A 138 4.56 -3.93 -27.27
CA ASN A 138 4.05 -3.20 -28.44
C ASN A 138 5.19 -2.72 -29.35
N SER A 139 6.33 -2.35 -28.77
CA SER A 139 7.54 -1.92 -29.48
C SER A 139 8.67 -2.96 -29.42
N LEU A 140 8.80 -3.67 -28.30
CA LEU A 140 9.82 -4.70 -28.08
C LEU A 140 9.50 -6.02 -28.80
N GLY A 141 8.24 -6.25 -29.17
CA GLY A 141 7.78 -7.49 -29.80
C GLY A 141 8.20 -8.72 -28.98
N ALA A 142 8.79 -9.72 -29.65
CA ALA A 142 9.24 -10.95 -29.01
C ALA A 142 10.30 -10.73 -27.90
N ASN A 143 11.05 -9.61 -27.92
CA ASN A 143 12.05 -9.32 -26.89
C ASN A 143 11.44 -9.01 -25.53
N VAL A 144 10.14 -8.65 -25.44
CA VAL A 144 9.45 -8.41 -24.16
C VAL A 144 9.59 -9.60 -23.20
N ARG A 145 9.61 -10.83 -23.74
CA ARG A 145 9.79 -12.06 -22.96
C ARG A 145 11.12 -12.09 -22.22
N LYS A 146 12.19 -11.56 -22.84
CA LYS A 146 13.52 -11.47 -22.20
C LYS A 146 13.52 -10.49 -21.04
N HIS A 147 12.77 -9.40 -21.14
CA HIS A 147 12.63 -8.43 -20.04
C HIS A 147 11.84 -9.03 -18.87
N HIS A 148 10.72 -9.72 -19.13
CA HIS A 148 10.01 -10.45 -18.06
C HIS A 148 10.90 -11.52 -17.42
N ALA A 149 11.54 -12.38 -18.21
CA ALA A 149 12.43 -13.42 -17.69
C ALA A 149 13.59 -12.84 -16.87
N LYS A 150 14.14 -11.69 -17.27
CA LYS A 150 15.18 -10.98 -16.51
C LYS A 150 14.65 -10.52 -15.15
N ARG A 151 13.50 -9.87 -15.11
CA ARG A 151 12.84 -9.44 -13.85
C ARG A 151 12.60 -10.65 -12.94
N ASP A 152 12.03 -11.73 -13.47
CA ASP A 152 11.69 -12.94 -12.72
C ASP A 152 12.94 -13.59 -12.11
N LYS A 153 14.05 -13.61 -12.87
CA LYS A 153 15.35 -14.08 -12.39
C LYS A 153 15.86 -13.26 -11.19
N TYR A 154 15.71 -11.94 -11.22
CA TYR A 154 16.11 -11.09 -10.09
C TYR A 154 15.18 -11.26 -8.88
N TYR A 155 13.88 -11.42 -9.10
CA TYR A 155 12.93 -11.71 -8.03
C TYR A 155 13.30 -13.02 -7.32
N ALA A 156 13.63 -14.06 -8.09
CA ALA A 156 14.08 -15.36 -7.56
C ALA A 156 15.38 -15.25 -6.74
N LYS A 157 16.37 -14.46 -7.19
CA LYS A 157 17.61 -14.21 -6.45
C LYS A 157 17.42 -13.60 -5.07
N LEU A 158 16.29 -12.94 -4.83
CA LEU A 158 15.94 -12.32 -3.55
C LEU A 158 15.08 -13.25 -2.67
N GLY A 159 14.99 -14.54 -3.01
CA GLY A 159 14.16 -15.53 -2.31
C GLY A 159 12.68 -15.44 -2.67
N GLY A 160 12.33 -14.70 -3.73
CA GLY A 160 10.98 -14.65 -4.26
C GLY A 160 10.68 -15.89 -5.08
N ILE A 161 9.41 -16.25 -5.16
CA ILE A 161 8.98 -17.38 -5.97
C ILE A 161 8.27 -16.84 -7.22
N ALA A 162 8.91 -16.97 -8.39
CA ALA A 162 8.39 -16.50 -9.67
C ALA A 162 7.91 -17.69 -10.50
N LYS A 163 6.63 -17.71 -10.91
CA LYS A 163 5.94 -18.45 -12.01
C LYS A 163 6.23 -19.95 -12.25
N ASN A 164 7.24 -20.53 -11.63
CA ASN A 164 7.72 -21.91 -11.80
C ASN A 164 7.66 -22.71 -10.49
N SER A 165 7.02 -22.19 -9.44
CA SER A 165 6.67 -22.99 -8.27
C SER A 165 5.24 -23.46 -8.39
N LYS A 166 5.05 -24.76 -8.18
CA LYS A 166 3.74 -25.40 -8.04
C LYS A 166 2.88 -24.89 -6.86
N ALA A 167 3.35 -23.88 -6.12
CA ALA A 167 2.74 -23.38 -4.89
C ALA A 167 1.97 -22.06 -5.08
N GLN A 168 1.94 -21.51 -6.31
CA GLN A 168 1.37 -20.18 -6.58
C GLN A 168 -0.08 -20.23 -7.10
N ASP A 169 -0.55 -21.39 -7.57
CA ASP A 169 -1.92 -21.55 -8.09
C ASP A 169 -2.98 -21.56 -6.99
N ASP A 170 -2.60 -21.72 -5.73
CA ASP A 170 -3.54 -21.96 -4.62
C ASP A 170 -3.88 -20.69 -3.79
N PHE A 171 -3.29 -19.53 -4.09
CA PHE A 171 -3.45 -18.32 -3.26
C PHE A 171 -3.93 -17.05 -4.00
N GLU A 172 -4.14 -17.10 -5.31
CA GLU A 172 -4.70 -15.95 -6.05
C GLU A 172 -6.22 -16.13 -6.20
N PRO A 173 -7.08 -15.27 -5.62
CA PRO A 173 -8.52 -15.52 -5.57
C PRO A 173 -9.21 -15.62 -6.93
N GLN A 174 -8.59 -15.10 -8.00
CA GLN A 174 -8.98 -15.25 -9.41
C GLN A 174 -7.78 -14.96 -10.33
N PRO A 175 -7.76 -15.49 -11.57
CA PRO A 175 -6.70 -15.18 -12.53
C PRO A 175 -6.67 -13.68 -12.85
N LEU A 176 -5.55 -13.02 -12.54
CA LEU A 176 -5.34 -11.62 -12.88
C LEU A 176 -5.31 -11.43 -14.39
N SER A 177 -6.16 -10.56 -14.94
CA SER A 177 -6.19 -10.31 -16.39
C SER A 177 -4.85 -9.75 -16.89
N ASP A 178 -4.40 -10.23 -18.05
CA ASP A 178 -3.21 -9.70 -18.73
C ASP A 178 -3.51 -8.39 -19.49
N ASN A 179 -4.78 -8.14 -19.82
CA ASN A 179 -5.25 -6.85 -20.31
C ASN A 179 -5.21 -5.81 -19.17
N TRP A 180 -4.69 -4.61 -19.44
CA TRP A 180 -4.56 -3.57 -18.43
C TRP A 180 -5.91 -3.00 -17.98
N ASP A 181 -6.86 -2.85 -18.89
CA ASP A 181 -8.17 -2.28 -18.57
C ASP A 181 -8.99 -3.25 -17.71
N ASP A 182 -9.03 -4.53 -18.10
CA ASP A 182 -9.66 -5.58 -17.29
C ASP A 182 -8.99 -5.75 -15.94
N PHE A 183 -7.65 -5.72 -15.89
CA PHE A 183 -6.90 -5.77 -14.63
C PHE A 183 -7.30 -4.63 -13.71
N LYS A 184 -7.44 -3.40 -14.23
CA LYS A 184 -7.88 -2.27 -13.39
C LYS A 184 -9.31 -2.48 -12.90
N ALA A 185 -10.22 -2.94 -13.76
CA ALA A 185 -11.62 -3.18 -13.45
C ALA A 185 -11.79 -4.18 -12.30
N GLN A 186 -10.88 -5.16 -12.15
CA GLN A 186 -10.89 -6.10 -11.02
C GLN A 186 -10.72 -5.43 -9.64
N PHE A 187 -10.18 -4.20 -9.59
CA PHE A 187 -9.94 -3.48 -8.34
C PHE A 187 -10.68 -2.13 -8.24
N GLU A 188 -11.45 -1.74 -9.26
CA GLU A 188 -12.35 -0.60 -9.17
C GLU A 188 -13.63 -1.03 -8.43
N PRO A 189 -14.22 -0.16 -7.59
CA PRO A 189 -15.52 -0.46 -7.01
C PRO A 189 -16.49 -0.73 -8.15
N GLN A 190 -17.10 -1.92 -8.17
CA GLN A 190 -18.25 -2.20 -9.03
C GLN A 190 -19.27 -1.10 -8.73
N GLN A 191 -19.69 -0.34 -9.74
CA GLN A 191 -20.85 0.55 -9.59
C GLN A 191 -21.98 -0.33 -9.04
N PRO A 192 -22.72 0.10 -8.00
CA PRO A 192 -23.86 -0.67 -7.55
C PRO A 192 -24.78 -0.85 -8.77
N GLU A 193 -25.03 -2.11 -9.14
CA GLU A 193 -26.11 -2.47 -10.05
C GLU A 193 -27.35 -1.65 -9.66
N PRO A 194 -28.07 -1.04 -10.61
CA PRO A 194 -29.24 -0.24 -10.26
C PRO A 194 -30.21 -1.09 -9.44
N LEU A 195 -30.47 -0.66 -8.21
CA LEU A 195 -31.39 -1.28 -7.24
C LEU A 195 -32.87 -1.32 -7.72
N SER A 196 -33.15 -0.96 -8.97
CA SER A 196 -34.51 -0.64 -9.44
C SER A 196 -35.47 -1.81 -9.33
N ASP A 197 -35.01 -3.03 -9.59
CA ASP A 197 -35.91 -4.18 -9.72
C ASP A 197 -36.04 -4.96 -8.40
N ASN A 198 -35.05 -4.84 -7.51
CA ASN A 198 -35.02 -5.59 -6.26
C ASN A 198 -35.61 -4.82 -5.07
N TRP A 199 -35.68 -3.48 -5.15
CA TRP A 199 -36.29 -2.65 -4.11
C TRP A 199 -37.82 -2.82 -4.01
N ALA A 200 -38.50 -2.99 -5.15
CA ALA A 200 -39.94 -3.22 -5.17
C ALA A 200 -40.31 -4.55 -4.48
N ASN A 201 -39.56 -5.61 -4.75
CA ASN A 201 -39.75 -6.92 -4.11
C ASN A 201 -39.39 -6.90 -2.62
N PHE A 202 -38.30 -6.23 -2.25
CA PHE A 202 -37.92 -6.06 -0.86
C PHE A 202 -38.97 -5.28 -0.06
N LYS A 203 -39.51 -4.19 -0.62
CA LYS A 203 -40.54 -3.38 0.03
C LYS A 203 -41.86 -4.13 0.20
N ALA A 204 -42.28 -4.92 -0.80
CA ALA A 204 -43.48 -5.74 -0.74
C ALA A 204 -43.43 -6.81 0.36
N GLN A 205 -42.22 -7.22 0.78
CA GLN A 205 -42.03 -8.23 1.83
C GLN A 205 -42.26 -7.67 3.25
N PHE A 206 -42.20 -6.35 3.42
CA PHE A 206 -42.37 -5.67 4.71
C PHE A 206 -43.54 -4.69 4.73
N GLU A 207 -44.35 -4.65 3.68
CA GLU A 207 -45.56 -3.84 3.63
C GLU A 207 -46.64 -4.52 4.50
N PRO A 208 -47.09 -3.89 5.61
CA PRO A 208 -48.07 -4.52 6.50
C PRO A 208 -49.39 -4.68 5.76
N GLN A 209 -49.93 -5.91 5.75
CA GLN A 209 -51.26 -6.17 5.22
C GLN A 209 -52.27 -5.34 6.01
N GLN A 210 -53.14 -4.61 5.31
CA GLN A 210 -54.16 -3.80 5.95
C GLN A 210 -55.07 -4.70 6.80
N PRO A 211 -55.40 -4.31 8.04
CA PRO A 211 -56.35 -5.08 8.83
C PRO A 211 -57.73 -5.02 8.15
N GLU A 212 -58.38 -6.18 8.04
CA GLU A 212 -59.75 -6.28 7.54
C GLU A 212 -60.71 -5.42 8.38
N PRO A 213 -61.78 -4.86 7.80
CA PRO A 213 -62.71 -4.00 8.52
C PRO A 213 -63.37 -4.76 9.68
N LEU A 214 -63.28 -4.18 10.88
CA LEU A 214 -64.00 -4.65 12.06
C LEU A 214 -65.51 -4.67 11.78
N SER A 215 -66.15 -5.82 12.04
CA SER A 215 -67.61 -5.97 11.98
C SER A 215 -68.30 -5.22 13.12
N ASP A 216 -69.40 -4.52 12.83
CA ASP A 216 -70.14 -3.61 13.71
C ASP A 216 -70.90 -4.26 14.90
N ASP A 217 -70.54 -5.47 15.32
CA ASP A 217 -71.30 -6.22 16.35
C ASP A 217 -70.70 -6.04 17.75
N TRP A 218 -70.81 -4.81 18.29
CA TRP A 218 -70.26 -4.43 19.60
C TRP A 218 -70.95 -5.08 20.81
N ASP A 219 -72.15 -5.65 20.66
CA ASP A 219 -72.92 -6.23 21.76
C ASP A 219 -72.50 -7.68 22.12
N SER A 220 -71.78 -8.37 21.22
CA SER A 220 -71.28 -9.73 21.49
C SER A 220 -69.91 -9.76 22.17
N PHE A 221 -69.21 -8.62 22.26
CA PHE A 221 -67.85 -8.53 22.82
C PHE A 221 -67.83 -8.28 24.34
N SER A 222 -68.82 -7.54 24.86
CA SER A 222 -68.88 -7.14 26.28
C SER A 222 -69.33 -8.27 27.21
N SER A 223 -70.07 -9.26 26.72
CA SER A 223 -70.57 -10.39 27.51
C SER A 223 -69.54 -11.52 27.73
N GLN A 224 -68.34 -11.43 27.15
CA GLN A 224 -67.24 -12.39 27.38
C GLN A 224 -66.23 -11.96 28.45
N PHE A 225 -66.29 -10.73 28.99
CA PHE A 225 -65.29 -10.21 29.93
C PHE A 225 -65.81 -9.92 31.35
N GLU A 226 -66.99 -10.42 31.71
CA GLU A 226 -67.58 -10.20 33.06
C GLU A 226 -67.54 -11.45 33.97
N SER A 227 -66.59 -12.37 33.74
CA SER A 227 -66.32 -13.45 34.70
C SER A 227 -64.86 -13.94 34.67
N ALA A 228 -63.90 -13.08 35.02
CA ALA A 228 -62.59 -13.51 35.51
C ALA A 228 -61.82 -12.33 36.14
N GLN A 229 -62.10 -12.02 37.40
CA GLN A 229 -61.12 -11.39 38.28
C GLN A 229 -60.51 -12.49 39.16
N PRO A 230 -59.17 -12.56 39.21
CA PRO A 230 -58.54 -12.45 40.53
C PRO A 230 -57.43 -11.39 40.59
N GLU A 231 -57.24 -10.89 41.81
CA GLU A 231 -56.36 -9.83 42.32
C GLU A 231 -54.86 -9.95 41.96
N PRO A 232 -54.08 -8.84 42.08
CA PRO A 232 -52.76 -8.71 41.48
C PRO A 232 -51.65 -9.26 42.39
N GLN A 233 -50.75 -10.07 41.81
CA GLN A 233 -49.41 -10.30 42.37
C GLN A 233 -48.36 -9.69 41.42
N GLY A 234 -47.44 -8.93 42.02
CA GLY A 234 -46.73 -7.84 41.37
C GLY A 234 -45.78 -8.21 40.25
N MET A 235 -45.76 -7.35 39.24
CA MET A 235 -44.66 -7.20 38.28
C MET A 235 -44.15 -5.75 38.36
N GLN A 236 -42.84 -5.60 38.56
CA GLN A 236 -42.14 -4.32 38.50
C GLN A 236 -41.96 -3.88 37.03
N PRO A 237 -41.95 -2.57 36.72
CA PRO A 237 -41.90 -2.06 35.35
C PRO A 237 -40.49 -2.15 34.72
N LEU A 238 -40.47 -2.37 33.39
CA LEU A 238 -39.32 -2.29 32.49
C LEU A 238 -38.79 -0.84 32.35
N SER A 239 -38.16 -0.28 33.40
CA SER A 239 -37.52 1.04 33.34
C SER A 239 -35.99 1.04 33.44
N ASP A 240 -35.36 -0.11 33.71
CA ASP A 240 -33.96 -0.11 34.18
C ASP A 240 -32.90 -0.45 33.12
N ASN A 241 -33.26 -0.48 31.83
CA ASN A 241 -32.32 -0.88 30.77
C ASN A 241 -31.81 0.26 29.88
N TRP A 242 -32.15 1.52 30.18
CA TRP A 242 -31.67 2.68 29.41
C TRP A 242 -30.49 3.41 30.07
N ASP A 243 -30.37 3.37 31.41
CA ASP A 243 -29.27 4.02 32.12
C ASP A 243 -27.97 3.20 32.10
N ASN A 244 -28.07 1.87 31.98
CA ASN A 244 -26.90 0.98 31.82
C ASN A 244 -26.23 1.09 30.43
N PHE A 245 -26.94 1.55 29.40
CA PHE A 245 -26.38 1.79 28.07
C PHE A 245 -25.60 3.11 27.98
N LYS A 246 -25.97 4.11 28.79
CA LYS A 246 -25.26 5.40 28.85
C LYS A 246 -23.96 5.34 29.67
N LEU A 247 -23.88 4.45 30.66
CA LEU A 247 -22.69 4.26 31.51
C LEU A 247 -21.53 3.50 30.84
N SER A 248 -21.78 2.76 29.74
CA SER A 248 -20.72 2.06 29.00
C SER A 248 -20.05 2.89 27.89
N LEU A 249 -20.52 4.11 27.63
CA LEU A 249 -19.99 5.01 26.60
C LEU A 249 -19.15 6.17 27.14
N THR A 250 -19.03 6.32 28.47
CA THR A 250 -18.28 7.42 29.10
C THR A 250 -17.05 6.98 29.91
N ASN A 251 -16.71 5.68 29.93
CA ASN A 251 -15.52 5.17 30.61
C ASN A 251 -14.63 4.37 29.65
N SER A 252 -13.88 5.07 28.81
CA SER A 252 -12.70 4.54 28.10
C SER A 252 -11.75 5.69 27.73
N GLU A 253 -11.33 6.48 28.72
CA GLU A 253 -10.03 7.17 28.66
C GLU A 253 -8.96 6.23 29.24
N PRO A 254 -7.84 5.99 28.54
CA PRO A 254 -6.60 5.61 29.20
C PRO A 254 -5.80 6.87 29.52
N GLN A 255 -5.79 7.24 30.79
CA GLN A 255 -4.82 8.13 31.39
C GLN A 255 -3.40 7.61 31.17
N ALA A 256 -2.51 8.52 30.77
CA ALA A 256 -1.07 8.30 30.74
C ALA A 256 -0.56 7.97 32.15
N GLN A 257 -0.04 6.76 32.35
CA GLN A 257 0.81 6.46 33.50
C GLN A 257 2.27 6.78 33.14
N ALA A 258 2.80 7.78 33.83
CA ALA A 258 4.21 8.13 33.83
C ALA A 258 5.00 7.05 34.57
N ALA A 259 5.97 6.43 33.89
CA ALA A 259 7.04 5.68 34.53
C ALA A 259 8.12 6.66 35.05
N PRO A 260 8.71 6.47 36.24
CA PRO A 260 9.80 7.30 36.71
C PRO A 260 11.06 7.07 35.85
N MET A 261 11.62 8.18 35.35
CA MET A 261 12.91 8.21 34.66
C MET A 261 14.03 7.73 35.58
N GLN A 262 14.67 6.61 35.22
CA GLN A 262 16.04 6.36 35.65
C GLN A 262 16.98 7.10 34.70
N LEU A 263 17.70 8.07 35.26
CA LEU A 263 18.73 8.86 34.59
C LEU A 263 19.95 7.97 34.35
N ASN A 264 19.97 7.24 33.22
CA ASN A 264 21.21 6.59 32.78
C ASN A 264 22.11 7.64 32.12
N THR A 265 23.24 7.85 32.79
CA THR A 265 24.38 8.68 32.40
C THR A 265 24.82 8.43 30.97
N LEU A 266 25.00 9.53 30.23
CA LEU A 266 25.68 9.59 28.94
C LEU A 266 27.06 8.90 29.02
N PRO A 267 27.44 8.02 28.07
CA PRO A 267 28.84 7.73 27.86
C PRO A 267 29.51 8.97 27.28
N THR A 268 30.48 9.49 28.03
CA THR A 268 31.40 10.56 27.64
C THR A 268 32.04 10.26 26.28
N LEU A 269 31.95 11.22 25.36
CA LEU A 269 32.78 11.27 24.16
C LEU A 269 34.25 11.33 24.57
N PRO A 270 35.16 10.54 23.97
CA PRO A 270 36.58 10.83 24.11
C PRO A 270 36.88 12.16 23.42
N THR A 271 37.36 13.10 24.22
CA THR A 271 38.07 14.31 23.78
C THR A 271 39.16 13.93 22.80
N LEU A 272 39.02 14.33 21.53
CA LEU A 272 40.13 14.41 20.60
C LEU A 272 40.93 15.67 20.97
N THR A 273 42.06 15.47 21.63
CA THR A 273 43.11 16.47 21.79
C THR A 273 43.64 16.82 20.39
N ILE A 274 43.53 18.11 20.06
CA ILE A 274 44.26 18.71 18.95
C ILE A 274 45.68 18.92 19.49
N ASP A 275 46.63 18.11 19.02
CA ASP A 275 48.04 18.50 19.01
C ASP A 275 48.36 19.05 17.61
N GLU A 276 48.30 20.38 17.49
CA GLU A 276 49.12 21.10 16.53
C GLU A 276 50.56 21.06 17.04
N GLN A 277 51.47 20.40 16.32
CA GLN A 277 52.79 20.97 16.04
C GLN A 277 53.49 20.30 14.85
N ARG A 278 53.75 21.14 13.83
CA ARG A 278 54.90 21.19 12.90
C ARG A 278 55.79 19.93 12.86
N THR A 279 56.05 19.39 11.67
CA THR A 279 57.22 19.85 10.90
C THR A 279 57.03 19.82 9.39
N ILE A 280 57.39 20.96 8.81
CA ILE A 280 57.83 21.19 7.43
C ILE A 280 59.26 20.63 7.35
N ASN A 281 59.61 19.91 6.28
CA ASN A 281 60.92 19.96 5.60
C ASN A 281 61.05 18.87 4.52
N GLY A 282 61.52 19.28 3.33
CA GLY A 282 62.26 18.44 2.38
C GLY A 282 61.47 17.93 1.19
#